data_AF-A0A2M7YW66-F1
#
_entry.id   AF-A0A2M7YW66-F1
#
_cell.length_a   1.000
_cell.length_b   1.000
_cell.length_c   1.000
_cell.angle_alpha   90.00
_cell.angle_beta   90.00
_cell.angle_gamma   90.00
#
_symmetry.space_group_name_H-M   'P 1'
#
loop_
_entity.id
_entity.type
_entity.pdbx_description
1 polymer ?
#
loop_
_entity_poly.entity_id
_entity_poly.type
_entity_poly.pdbx_seq_one_letter_code
_entity_poly.pdbx_strand_id
1 'polypeptide(L)'
;MMTWRQESSPTMRFWNLIKAFEDRAGYGILINTSFNVRGEPIVCTPRDAYRCFMRTDMDVLVLENLVLEKGDQPDSDPLEAAAAGVFPLD
;
A
#
# COMPACT_ATOMS: atom_id res chain seq x y z
N MET A 1 -0.58 13.06 16.03
CA MET A 1 -1.84 12.29 15.92
C MET A 1 -2.66 12.90 14.81
N MET A 2 -3.01 12.13 13.78
CA MET A 2 -3.85 12.59 12.68
C MET A 2 -5.28 12.10 12.91
N THR A 3 -6.27 12.98 12.70
CA THR A 3 -7.70 12.67 12.89
C THR A 3 -8.43 12.79 11.57
N TRP A 4 -9.23 11.78 11.22
CA TRP A 4 -10.05 11.79 10.01
C TRP A 4 -11.51 12.11 10.37
N ARG A 5 -12.16 12.94 9.56
CA ARG A 5 -13.58 13.27 9.65
C ARG A 5 -14.32 12.74 8.42
N GLN A 6 -15.60 12.46 8.59
CA GLN A 6 -16.48 12.02 7.50
C GLN A 6 -16.86 13.24 6.64
N GLU A 7 -15.93 13.67 5.79
CA GLU A 7 -16.07 14.79 4.85
C GLU A 7 -15.88 14.28 3.40
N SER A 8 -16.16 15.12 2.39
CA SER A 8 -15.97 14.74 0.98
C SER A 8 -14.50 14.46 0.62
N SER A 9 -14.28 13.70 -0.47
CA SER A 9 -12.99 13.19 -1.00
C SER A 9 -11.77 14.11 -0.77
N PRO A 10 -10.55 13.61 -0.45
CA PRO A 10 -10.02 12.21 -0.46
C PRO A 10 -10.04 11.48 0.90
N THR A 11 -10.57 12.11 1.94
CA THR A 11 -10.58 11.62 3.33
C THR A 11 -11.51 10.42 3.55
N MET A 12 -12.55 10.27 2.71
CA MET A 12 -13.58 9.24 2.84
C MET A 12 -13.04 7.80 2.77
N ARG A 13 -12.01 7.54 1.93
CA ARG A 13 -11.41 6.19 1.84
C ARG A 13 -10.71 5.79 3.14
N PHE A 14 -9.95 6.72 3.74
CA PHE A 14 -9.31 6.48 5.03
C PHE A 14 -10.32 6.35 6.16
N TRP A 15 -11.39 7.16 6.15
CA TRP A 15 -12.45 7.04 7.15
C TRP A 15 -13.12 5.66 7.09
N ASN A 16 -13.53 5.22 5.90
CA ASN A 16 -14.13 3.88 5.71
C ASN A 16 -13.18 2.76 6.16
N LEU A 17 -11.88 2.87 5.85
CA LEU A 17 -10.87 1.90 6.28
C LEU A 17 -10.78 1.83 7.81
N ILE A 18 -10.69 2.99 8.48
CA ILE A 18 -10.59 3.05 9.94
C ILE A 18 -11.86 2.52 10.61
N LYS A 19 -13.05 2.84 10.06
CA LYS A 19 -14.32 2.31 10.59
C LYS A 19 -14.44 0.80 10.40
N ALA A 20 -14.10 0.27 9.23
CA ALA A 20 -14.10 -1.17 9.00
C ALA A 20 -13.10 -1.90 9.90
N PHE A 21 -11.96 -1.26 10.21
CA PHE A 21 -11.01 -1.78 11.19
C PHE A 21 -11.57 -1.73 12.62
N GLU A 22 -12.21 -0.63 13.03
CA GLU A 22 -12.86 -0.47 14.33
C GLU A 22 -13.93 -1.55 14.56
N ASP A 23 -14.79 -1.81 13.56
CA ASP A 23 -15.85 -2.83 13.65
C ASP A 23 -15.29 -4.25 13.88
N ARG A 24 -14.04 -4.51 13.47
CA ARG A 24 -13.37 -5.81 13.61
C ARG A 24 -12.47 -5.90 14.84
N ALA A 25 -11.74 -4.84 15.15
CA ALA A 25 -10.69 -4.82 16.18
C ALA A 25 -11.14 -4.16 17.50
N GLY A 26 -12.30 -3.48 17.51
CA GLY A 26 -12.83 -2.76 18.67
C GLY A 26 -12.25 -1.36 18.89
N TYR A 27 -11.28 -0.93 18.07
CA TYR A 27 -10.63 0.38 18.17
C TYR A 27 -10.36 0.98 16.78
N GLY A 28 -10.68 2.26 16.58
CA GLY A 28 -10.49 2.98 15.32
C GLY A 28 -9.15 3.69 15.18
N ILE A 29 -8.03 2.99 15.42
CA ILE A 29 -6.68 3.58 15.36
C ILE A 29 -5.77 2.72 14.48
N LEU A 30 -5.09 3.37 13.54
CA LEU A 30 -4.08 2.76 12.66
C LEU A 30 -2.74 3.48 12.81
N ILE A 31 -1.66 2.72 12.66
CA ILE A 31 -0.30 3.29 12.54
C ILE A 31 -0.10 3.73 11.09
N ASN A 32 0.17 5.02 10.90
CA ASN A 32 0.52 5.59 9.60
C ASN A 32 1.98 6.02 9.64
N THR A 33 2.83 5.40 8.81
CA THR A 33 4.23 5.74 8.65
C THR A 33 4.52 6.01 7.18
N SER A 34 5.62 6.71 6.89
CA SER A 34 6.02 6.98 5.50
C SER A 34 6.25 5.67 4.75
N PHE A 35 5.69 5.58 3.54
CA PHE A 35 5.94 4.43 2.68
C PHE A 35 7.27 4.60 1.94
N ASN A 36 8.33 4.05 2.54
CA ASN A 36 9.69 3.98 1.99
C ASN A 36 10.48 2.87 2.71
N VAL A 37 11.67 2.57 2.19
CA VAL A 37 12.72 1.87 2.94
C VAL A 37 13.72 2.88 3.49
N ARG A 38 14.44 2.49 4.55
CA ARG A 38 15.39 3.38 5.23
C ARG A 38 16.45 3.93 4.24
N GLY A 39 16.48 5.25 4.09
CA GLY A 39 17.44 5.94 3.23
C GLY A 39 16.93 6.22 1.81
N GLU A 40 15.72 5.79 1.46
CA GLU A 40 15.06 6.10 0.19
C GLU A 40 13.97 7.19 0.36
N PRO A 41 13.67 7.97 -0.69
CA PRO A 41 12.55 8.92 -0.67
C PRO A 41 11.20 8.22 -0.55
N ILE A 42 10.16 8.99 -0.21
CA ILE A 42 8.77 8.50 -0.25
C ILE A 42 8.42 8.07 -1.67
N VAL A 43 7.73 6.94 -1.78
CA VAL A 43 7.20 6.40 -3.03
C VAL A 43 6.28 7.42 -3.73
N CYS A 44 6.53 7.67 -5.01
CA CYS A 44 5.72 8.58 -5.85
C CYS A 44 5.13 7.92 -7.09
N THR A 45 5.50 6.67 -7.40
CA THR A 45 4.99 5.93 -8.58
C THR A 45 4.56 4.52 -8.19
N PRO A 46 3.61 3.89 -8.93
CA PRO A 46 3.24 2.49 -8.71
C PRO A 46 4.44 1.54 -8.78
N ARG A 47 5.39 1.81 -9.67
CA ARG A 47 6.64 1.06 -9.81
C ARG A 47 7.51 1.15 -8.55
N ASP A 48 7.65 2.35 -7.99
CA ASP A 48 8.38 2.53 -6.73
C ASP A 48 7.67 1.84 -5.56
N ALA A 49 6.33 1.87 -5.53
CA ALA A 49 5.53 1.18 -4.52
C ALA A 49 5.77 -0.33 -4.53
N TYR A 50 5.70 -0.93 -5.72
CA TYR A 50 5.94 -2.35 -5.91
C TYR A 50 7.38 -2.73 -5.54
N ARG A 51 8.38 -1.96 -6.01
CA ARG A 51 9.78 -2.19 -5.64
C ARG A 51 10.01 -2.11 -4.13
N CYS A 52 9.42 -1.10 -3.47
CA CYS A 52 9.49 -0.93 -2.02
C CYS A 52 8.85 -2.12 -1.31
N PHE A 53 7.64 -2.52 -1.72
CA PHE A 53 6.90 -3.66 -1.16
C PHE A 53 7.65 -4.99 -1.28
N MET A 54 8.26 -5.27 -2.44
CA MET A 54 9.04 -6.50 -2.62
C MET A 54 10.30 -6.54 -1.73
N ARG A 55 10.82 -5.38 -1.28
CA ARG A 55 12.03 -5.25 -0.45
C ARG A 55 11.77 -5.14 1.05
N THR A 56 10.53 -5.08 1.51
CA THR A 56 10.15 -4.99 2.93
C THR A 56 9.44 -6.27 3.41
N ASP A 57 9.24 -6.44 4.71
CA ASP A 57 8.44 -7.57 5.24
C ASP A 57 6.93 -7.26 5.27
N MET A 58 6.44 -6.44 4.32
CA MET A 58 5.00 -6.14 4.22
C MET A 58 4.25 -7.30 3.57
N ASP A 59 3.07 -7.63 4.09
CA ASP A 59 2.26 -8.75 3.60
C ASP A 59 1.41 -8.37 2.37
N VAL A 60 0.83 -7.15 2.37
CA VAL A 60 -0.13 -6.70 1.36
C VAL A 60 0.17 -5.28 0.90
N LEU A 61 0.11 -5.05 -0.41
CA LEU A 61 0.15 -3.72 -1.04
C LEU A 61 -1.19 -3.41 -1.71
N VAL A 62 -1.82 -2.30 -1.34
CA VAL A 62 -3.04 -1.79 -1.97
C VAL A 62 -2.70 -0.55 -2.80
N LEU A 63 -2.89 -0.64 -4.11
CA LEU A 63 -2.71 0.45 -5.06
C LEU A 63 -4.04 0.75 -5.74
N GLU A 64 -4.73 1.80 -5.28
CA GLU A 64 -6.08 2.13 -5.73
C GLU A 64 -7.03 0.93 -5.62
N ASN A 65 -7.43 0.33 -6.75
CA ASN A 65 -8.34 -0.81 -6.81
C ASN A 65 -7.60 -2.15 -6.97
N LEU A 66 -6.28 -2.16 -6.85
CA LEU A 66 -5.44 -3.34 -6.96
C LEU A 66 -4.97 -3.76 -5.57
N VAL A 67 -5.05 -5.05 -5.28
CA VAL A 67 -4.57 -5.66 -4.05
C VAL A 67 -3.55 -6.73 -4.42
N LEU A 68 -2.35 -6.61 -3.86
CA LEU A 68 -1.22 -7.49 -4.11
C LEU A 68 -0.85 -8.19 -2.81
N GLU A 69 -0.90 -9.51 -2.81
CA GLU A 69 -0.37 -10.33 -1.71
C GLU A 69 1.05 -10.73 -2.03
N LYS A 70 1.96 -10.61 -1.06
CA LYS A 70 3.39 -10.84 -1.29
C LYS A 70 3.69 -12.27 -1.75
N GLY A 71 2.97 -13.26 -1.20
CA GLY A 71 3.14 -14.67 -1.55
C GLY A 71 2.74 -15.02 -2.98
N ASP A 72 1.93 -14.19 -3.63
CA ASP A 72 1.51 -14.39 -5.02
C ASP A 72 2.45 -13.71 -6.03
N GLN A 73 3.40 -12.90 -5.54
CA GLN A 73 4.33 -12.19 -6.40
C GLN A 73 5.54 -13.07 -6.73
N PRO A 74 6.10 -12.96 -7.94
CA PRO A 74 7.28 -13.73 -8.31
C PRO A 74 8.51 -13.32 -7.48
N ASP A 75 9.34 -14.31 -7.10
CA ASP A 75 10.61 -14.10 -6.38
C ASP A 75 11.67 -13.33 -7.20
N SER A 76 11.42 -13.13 -8.50
CA SER A 76 12.35 -12.46 -9.42
C SER A 76 12.44 -10.96 -9.15
N ASP A 77 13.60 -10.37 -9.49
CA ASP A 77 13.82 -8.92 -9.43
C ASP A 77 12.64 -8.16 -10.09
N PRO A 78 12.05 -7.15 -9.43
CA PRO A 78 10.94 -6.35 -9.96
C PRO A 78 11.19 -5.79 -11.38
N LEU A 79 12.45 -5.55 -11.75
CA LEU A 79 12.83 -5.09 -13.09
C LEU A 79 12.67 -6.18 -14.16
N GLU A 80 12.88 -7.45 -13.81
CA GLU A 80 12.64 -8.58 -14.71
C GLU A 80 11.16 -8.94 -14.80
N ALA A 81 10.44 -8.92 -13.67
CA ALA A 81 9.00 -9.19 -13.64
C ALA A 81 8.19 -8.15 -14.44
N ALA A 82 8.57 -6.86 -14.37
CA ALA A 82 7.97 -5.80 -15.17
C ALA A 82 8.36 -5.88 -16.65
N ALA A 83 9.57 -6.34 -16.98
CA ALA A 83 10.01 -6.56 -18.36
C ALA A 83 9.32 -7.76 -19.03
N ALA A 84 8.85 -8.73 -18.23
CA ALA A 84 8.14 -9.92 -18.70
C ALA A 84 6.67 -9.68 -19.11
N GLY A 85 6.17 -8.44 -19.06
CA GLY A 85 4.81 -8.10 -19.48
C GLY A 85 3.71 -8.64 -18.57
N VAL A 86 4.04 -9.07 -17.36
CA VAL A 86 3.10 -9.69 -16.41
C VAL A 86 2.29 -8.65 -15.64
N PHE A 87 2.69 -7.37 -15.67
CA PHE A 87 2.02 -6.31 -14.93
C PHE A 87 1.93 -5.02 -15.75
N PRO A 88 0.73 -4.60 -16.21
CA PRO A 88 0.52 -3.26 -16.71
C PRO A 88 0.60 -2.30 -15.53
N LEU A 89 1.75 -1.65 -15.36
CA LEU A 89 1.97 -0.57 -14.39
C LEU A 89 1.89 0.81 -15.06
N ASP A 90 1.33 0.87 -16.26
CA ASP A 90 1.00 2.08 -17.02
C ASP A 90 -0.41 2.64 -16.70
#